data_AF-A0A7L0Q8H4-F1
#
_entry.id   AF-A0A7L0Q8H4-F1
#
_cell.length_a   1.000
_cell.length_b   1.000
_cell.length_c   1.000
_cell.angle_alpha   90.00
_cell.angle_beta   90.00
_cell.angle_gamma   90.00
#
_symmetry.space_group_name_H-M   'P 1'
#
loop_
_entity.id
_entity.type
_entity.pdbx_description
1 polymer ?
#
loop_
_entity_poly.entity_id
_entity_poly.type
_entity_poly.pdbx_seq_one_letter_code
_entity_poly.pdbx_strand_id
1 'polypeptide(L)'
;GAMWRGAAAALLGLAAACLLRRGFEPRTRLLSAAELRRYRGAPGEPGLYLALLGRVFDVERGRKHYGPGGAYSGFAGRDATRAFASGDFSPAGLVDSVSGLSPSELLSIHSWLSFYSDNYEPVGKLVGRFYDENGAPTEALREVEAAIEEALKLQAESEQQQQQFPPCNSEWSSAKGTRFWCSRESGGVPRAWAGVPRRLHRPGSQGTPCVCVRSSGPPWGQPGSSQHRDRGDLDDPRLQQYEGCHPRAEQCVLPT
;
A
#
# COMPACT_ATOMS: atom_id res chain seq x y z
N GLY A 1 1.31 28.93 -17.36
CA GLY A 1 1.18 27.88 -18.38
C GLY A 1 2.51 27.18 -18.53
N ALA A 2 2.45 25.84 -18.58
CA ALA A 2 3.53 24.90 -18.93
C ALA A 2 4.79 24.88 -18.03
N MET A 3 4.85 23.89 -17.14
CA MET A 3 6.09 23.13 -16.88
C MET A 3 5.72 21.78 -16.25
N TRP A 4 5.19 20.90 -17.09
CA TRP A 4 5.15 19.45 -16.88
C TRP A 4 5.92 18.85 -18.04
N ARG A 5 6.99 18.09 -17.76
CA ARG A 5 7.42 16.86 -18.47
C ARG A 5 8.84 16.48 -18.08
N GLY A 6 8.99 15.22 -17.66
CA GLY A 6 10.20 14.43 -17.91
C GLY A 6 10.89 13.87 -16.68
N ALA A 7 10.51 12.66 -16.26
CA ALA A 7 11.43 11.71 -15.65
C ALA A 7 10.86 10.29 -15.78
N ALA A 8 11.41 9.51 -16.72
CA ALA A 8 11.34 8.06 -16.72
C ALA A 8 12.64 7.51 -17.34
N ALA A 9 13.05 6.35 -16.83
CA ALA A 9 14.15 5.49 -17.23
C ALA A 9 15.54 5.76 -16.60
N ALA A 10 15.79 5.06 -15.49
CA ALA A 10 17.05 4.37 -15.26
C ALA A 10 16.81 3.15 -14.33
N LEU A 11 16.62 1.97 -14.93
CA LEU A 11 16.77 0.67 -14.27
C LEU A 11 17.81 -0.11 -15.07
N LEU A 12 18.91 -0.48 -14.43
CA LEU A 12 19.64 -1.75 -14.59
C LEU A 12 20.94 -1.68 -13.76
N GLY A 13 20.97 -2.46 -12.68
CA GLY A 13 22.12 -2.59 -11.79
C GLY A 13 21.75 -3.36 -10.53
N LEU A 14 21.33 -4.63 -10.69
CA LEU A 14 21.07 -5.52 -9.55
C LEU A 14 22.38 -6.06 -8.97
N ALA A 15 22.42 -6.05 -7.64
CA ALA A 15 23.02 -7.07 -6.77
C ALA A 15 24.55 -7.25 -6.81
N ALA A 16 25.25 -6.50 -5.95
CA ALA A 16 26.28 -7.05 -5.08
C ALA A 16 26.56 -6.08 -3.92
N ALA A 17 26.69 -6.62 -2.70
CA ALA A 17 27.10 -5.95 -1.46
C ALA A 17 26.02 -5.15 -0.70
N CYS A 18 25.19 -5.86 0.07
CA CYS A 18 24.79 -5.39 1.41
C CYS A 18 24.35 -6.52 2.36
N LEU A 19 24.93 -7.73 2.23
CA LEU A 19 24.69 -8.83 3.19
C LEU A 19 25.61 -8.81 4.42
N LEU A 20 26.50 -7.83 4.58
CA LEU A 20 27.27 -7.66 5.82
C LEU A 20 27.52 -6.18 6.10
N ARG A 21 26.50 -5.48 6.59
CA ARG A 21 26.71 -4.37 7.54
C ARG A 21 25.92 -4.67 8.81
N ARG A 22 26.41 -5.63 9.61
CA ARG A 22 26.42 -5.45 11.08
C ARG A 22 27.38 -4.30 11.38
N GLY A 23 26.99 -3.10 10.98
CA GLY A 23 27.66 -1.86 11.35
C GLY A 23 27.00 -1.40 12.63
N PHE A 24 27.77 -1.36 13.71
CA PHE A 24 27.53 -0.65 14.95
C PHE A 24 26.46 0.46 14.80
N GLU A 25 25.21 0.17 15.16
CA GLU A 25 24.19 1.20 15.36
C GLU A 25 24.72 2.07 16.51
N PRO A 26 25.09 3.35 16.29
CA PRO A 26 25.41 4.23 17.40
C PRO A 26 24.19 4.19 18.32
N ARG A 27 24.42 3.92 19.63
CA ARG A 27 23.36 3.73 20.64
C ARG A 27 22.17 4.63 20.33
N THR A 28 21.13 4.04 19.74
CA THR A 28 19.95 4.76 19.30
C THR A 28 19.41 5.51 20.51
N ARG A 29 19.26 6.85 20.40
CA ARG A 29 18.83 7.64 21.55
C ARG A 29 17.45 7.17 21.99
N LEU A 30 17.31 6.81 23.26
CA LEU A 30 16.02 6.48 23.84
C LEU A 30 15.44 7.74 24.48
N LEU A 31 14.20 8.06 24.12
CA LEU A 31 13.47 9.21 24.66
C LEU A 31 12.25 8.69 25.43
N SER A 32 12.00 9.25 26.60
CA SER A 32 10.70 9.13 27.26
C SER A 32 9.67 10.06 26.62
N ALA A 33 8.39 9.80 26.83
CA ALA A 33 7.32 10.70 26.40
C ALA A 33 7.46 12.11 27.02
N ALA A 34 7.95 12.22 28.25
CA ALA A 34 8.19 13.50 28.90
C ALA A 34 9.31 14.31 28.23
N GLU A 35 10.39 13.64 27.81
CA GLU A 35 11.47 14.28 27.07
C GLU A 35 11.04 14.69 25.66
N LEU A 36 10.37 13.79 24.93
CA LEU A 36 9.90 14.08 23.58
C LEU A 36 8.96 15.30 23.55
N ARG A 37 8.11 15.49 24.58
CA ARG A 37 7.21 16.64 24.70
C ARG A 37 7.89 18.00 24.68
N ARG A 38 9.20 18.08 24.96
CA ARG A 38 9.99 19.31 24.91
C ARG A 38 10.42 19.70 23.50
N TYR A 39 10.26 18.82 22.50
CA TYR A 39 10.72 19.03 21.14
C TYR A 39 9.59 19.52 20.23
N ARG A 40 9.02 20.69 20.50
CA ARG A 40 7.92 21.29 19.72
C ARG A 40 8.36 22.44 18.82
N GLY A 41 9.65 22.76 18.79
CA GLY A 41 10.24 23.80 17.96
C GLY A 41 9.94 25.24 18.41
N ALA A 42 9.44 25.46 19.63
CA ALA A 42 9.27 26.81 20.16
C ALA A 42 10.63 27.49 20.47
N PRO A 43 10.70 28.83 20.53
CA PRO A 43 11.93 29.51 20.92
C PRO A 43 12.46 29.02 22.27
N GLY A 44 13.72 28.60 22.30
CA GLY A 44 14.37 28.05 23.51
C GLY A 44 14.15 26.55 23.74
N GLU A 45 13.37 25.86 22.91
CA GLU A 45 13.24 24.41 22.96
C GLU A 45 14.41 23.70 22.26
N PRO A 46 14.76 22.47 22.69
CA PRO A 46 15.93 21.74 22.20
C PRO A 46 15.85 21.28 20.74
N GLY A 47 14.70 21.41 20.08
CA GLY A 47 14.50 21.01 18.69
C GLY A 47 13.03 20.78 18.35
N LEU A 48 12.77 20.17 17.20
CA LEU A 48 11.44 19.92 16.68
C LEU A 48 11.32 18.48 16.18
N TYR A 49 10.79 17.59 17.03
CA TYR A 49 10.74 16.16 16.76
C TYR A 49 9.30 15.65 16.75
N LEU A 50 9.06 14.53 16.07
CA LEU A 50 7.83 13.74 16.20
C LEU A 50 8.16 12.26 16.21
N ALA A 51 7.20 11.43 16.62
CA ALA A 51 7.33 9.99 16.56
C ALA A 51 6.21 9.31 15.75
N LEU A 52 6.58 8.20 15.11
CA LEU A 52 5.69 7.32 14.34
C LEU A 52 6.14 5.87 14.57
N LEU A 53 5.23 5.01 15.06
CA LEU A 53 5.53 3.68 15.58
C LEU A 53 6.72 3.68 16.54
N GLY A 54 6.80 4.69 17.40
CA GLY A 54 7.88 4.90 18.36
C GLY A 54 9.22 5.28 17.74
N ARG A 55 9.37 5.38 16.41
CA ARG A 55 10.58 5.90 15.78
C ARG A 55 10.54 7.43 15.79
N VAL A 56 11.60 8.06 16.29
CA VAL A 56 11.66 9.51 16.50
C VAL A 56 12.46 10.16 15.37
N PHE A 57 11.88 11.18 14.74
CA PHE A 57 12.47 11.91 13.62
C PHE A 57 12.67 13.38 13.95
N ASP A 58 13.79 13.93 13.50
CA ASP A 58 14.01 15.37 13.49
C ASP A 58 13.31 15.99 12.28
N VAL A 59 12.26 16.76 12.55
CA VAL A 59 11.43 17.40 11.53
C VAL A 59 11.70 18.90 11.40
N GLU A 60 12.86 19.37 11.85
CA GLU A 60 13.34 20.74 11.73
C GLU A 60 13.29 21.26 10.29
N ARG A 61 13.68 20.43 9.31
CA ARG A 61 13.58 20.78 7.86
C ARG A 61 12.14 21.09 7.42
N GLY A 62 11.17 20.56 8.14
CA GLY A 62 9.73 20.79 7.96
C GLY A 62 9.14 21.84 8.91
N ARG A 63 9.93 22.74 9.53
CA ARG A 63 9.45 23.69 10.55
C ARG A 63 8.17 24.45 10.17
N LYS A 64 8.01 24.84 8.91
CA LYS A 64 6.78 25.52 8.42
C LYS A 64 5.49 24.70 8.60
N HIS A 65 5.63 23.37 8.71
CA HIS A 65 4.56 22.40 8.86
C HIS A 65 4.34 22.01 10.33
N TYR A 66 5.43 21.66 11.03
CA TYR A 66 5.37 21.05 12.37
C TYR A 66 5.73 22.01 13.51
N GLY A 67 6.37 23.14 13.21
CA GLY A 67 6.69 24.15 14.21
C GLY A 67 5.45 24.94 14.66
N PRO A 68 5.59 25.81 15.68
CA PRO A 68 4.48 26.62 16.18
C PRO A 68 3.77 27.42 15.06
N GLY A 69 2.44 27.33 15.01
CA GLY A 69 1.62 27.98 13.97
C GLY A 69 1.48 27.19 12.66
N GLY A 70 2.23 26.09 12.49
CA GLY A 70 2.08 25.19 11.36
C GLY A 70 0.83 24.31 11.45
N ALA A 71 0.30 23.91 10.28
CA ALA A 71 -0.91 23.08 10.17
C ALA A 71 -0.78 21.70 10.84
N TYR A 72 0.45 21.20 11.00
CA TYR A 72 0.75 19.90 11.60
C TYR A 72 1.51 20.04 12.93
N SER A 73 1.42 21.21 13.57
CA SER A 73 2.07 21.47 14.86
C SER A 73 1.64 20.52 15.99
N GLY A 74 0.43 19.95 15.90
CA GLY A 74 -0.07 18.95 16.85
C GLY A 74 0.76 17.65 16.92
N PHE A 75 1.49 17.32 15.86
CA PHE A 75 2.35 16.13 15.78
C PHE A 75 3.65 16.29 16.57
N ALA A 76 4.10 17.53 16.79
CA ALA A 76 5.38 17.79 17.42
C ALA A 76 5.40 17.38 18.90
N GLY A 77 6.51 16.78 19.31
CA GLY A 77 6.77 16.34 20.67
C GLY A 77 5.89 15.19 21.17
N ARG A 78 5.38 14.33 20.26
CA ARG A 78 4.62 13.13 20.63
C ARG A 78 4.73 12.05 19.56
N ASP A 79 4.24 10.87 19.89
CA ASP A 79 3.86 9.87 18.90
C ASP A 79 2.39 10.08 18.51
N ALA A 80 2.16 10.28 17.22
CA ALA A 80 0.84 10.52 16.64
C ALA A 80 0.51 9.48 15.55
N THR A 81 0.99 8.24 15.73
CA THR A 81 0.81 7.12 14.78
C THR A 81 -0.61 7.02 14.23
N ARG A 82 -1.62 7.13 15.09
CA ARG A 82 -3.03 7.01 14.66
C ARG A 82 -3.43 8.07 13.63
N ALA A 83 -3.00 9.32 13.84
CA ALA A 83 -3.35 10.44 12.97
C ALA A 83 -2.80 10.30 11.54
N PHE A 84 -1.70 9.57 11.35
CA PHE A 84 -1.14 9.27 10.02
C PHE A 84 -2.02 8.32 9.20
N ALA A 85 -2.72 7.41 9.87
CA ALA A 85 -3.71 6.54 9.24
C ALA A 85 -5.06 7.24 9.06
N SER A 86 -5.58 7.85 10.13
CA SER A 86 -6.97 8.32 10.17
C SER A 86 -7.20 9.73 9.60
N GLY A 87 -6.14 10.56 9.54
CA GLY A 87 -6.28 11.99 9.25
C GLY A 87 -6.94 12.81 10.37
N ASP A 88 -7.17 12.22 11.55
CA ASP A 88 -7.74 12.93 12.71
C ASP A 88 -6.64 13.66 13.49
N PHE A 89 -6.62 14.99 13.40
CA PHE A 89 -5.65 15.85 14.10
C PHE A 89 -6.20 16.42 15.42
N SER A 90 -7.36 15.93 15.88
CA SER A 90 -7.87 16.25 17.21
C SER A 90 -7.01 15.60 18.31
N PRO A 91 -7.16 16.01 19.57
CA PRO A 91 -6.48 15.34 20.69
C PRO A 91 -6.75 13.83 20.77
N ALA A 92 -7.89 13.35 20.27
CA ALA A 92 -8.24 11.93 20.25
C ALA A 92 -7.47 11.15 19.16
N GLY A 93 -7.15 11.79 18.05
CA GLY A 93 -6.35 11.21 16.96
C GLY A 93 -4.84 11.32 17.15
N LEU A 94 -4.36 12.33 17.89
CA LEU A 94 -2.94 12.57 18.17
C LEU A 94 -2.40 11.67 19.30
N VAL A 95 -2.51 10.35 19.09
CA VAL A 95 -2.11 9.27 19.99
C VAL A 95 -1.32 8.18 19.26
N ASP A 96 -0.64 7.34 20.04
CA ASP A 96 0.23 6.25 19.56
C ASP A 96 -0.51 4.93 19.25
N SER A 97 -1.84 4.91 19.36
CA SER A 97 -2.63 3.67 19.29
C SER A 97 -2.98 3.26 17.85
N VAL A 98 -2.63 2.03 17.50
CA VAL A 98 -3.00 1.35 16.25
C VAL A 98 -4.27 0.49 16.39
N SER A 99 -4.92 0.51 17.54
CA SER A 99 -6.09 -0.34 17.81
C SER A 99 -7.24 0.00 16.86
N GLY A 100 -7.77 -1.04 16.20
CA GLY A 100 -8.90 -0.94 15.28
C GLY A 100 -8.56 -0.39 13.90
N LEU A 101 -7.28 -0.24 13.55
CA LEU A 101 -6.89 0.13 12.19
C LEU A 101 -7.05 -1.05 11.22
N SER A 102 -7.57 -0.75 10.04
CA SER A 102 -7.67 -1.68 8.91
C SER A 102 -6.31 -2.00 8.28
N PRO A 103 -6.19 -3.09 7.49
CA PRO A 103 -4.96 -3.38 6.74
C PRO A 103 -4.50 -2.21 5.85
N SER A 104 -5.43 -1.52 5.18
CA SER A 104 -5.11 -0.33 4.36
C SER A 104 -4.57 0.84 5.18
N GLU A 105 -5.05 1.03 6.41
CA GLU A 105 -4.55 2.06 7.32
C GLU A 105 -3.16 1.72 7.85
N LEU A 106 -2.88 0.44 8.13
CA LEU A 106 -1.54 -0.03 8.48
C LEU A 106 -0.54 0.16 7.33
N LEU A 107 -0.96 -0.09 6.09
CA LEU A 107 -0.16 0.21 4.89
C LEU A 107 0.11 1.72 4.72
N SER A 108 -0.85 2.57 5.11
CA SER A 108 -0.65 4.03 5.17
C SER A 108 0.44 4.39 6.19
N ILE A 109 0.37 3.82 7.40
CA ILE A 109 1.41 4.01 8.42
C ILE A 109 2.79 3.56 7.91
N HIS A 110 2.87 2.39 7.28
CA HIS A 110 4.11 1.90 6.67
C HIS A 110 4.68 2.87 5.63
N SER A 111 3.81 3.40 4.77
CA SER A 111 4.18 4.38 3.74
C SER A 111 4.70 5.68 4.35
N TRP A 112 4.04 6.18 5.40
CA TRP A 112 4.53 7.34 6.16
C TRP A 112 5.87 7.05 6.82
N LEU A 113 6.06 5.86 7.40
CA LEU A 113 7.33 5.49 8.02
C LEU A 113 8.48 5.48 7.01
N SER A 114 8.26 4.97 5.79
CA SER A 114 9.22 5.07 4.69
C SER A 114 9.50 6.53 4.34
N PHE A 115 8.45 7.32 4.13
CA PHE A 115 8.58 8.74 3.82
C PHE A 115 9.43 9.48 4.87
N TYR A 116 9.18 9.28 6.16
CA TYR A 116 9.96 9.93 7.22
C TYR A 116 11.40 9.44 7.27
N SER A 117 11.62 8.14 7.06
CA SER A 117 12.97 7.56 7.02
C SER A 117 13.79 8.10 5.85
N ASP A 118 13.15 8.40 4.72
CA ASP A 118 13.82 8.92 3.52
C ASP A 118 14.03 10.45 3.55
N ASN A 119 13.17 11.19 4.25
CA ASN A 119 13.11 12.66 4.16
C ASN A 119 13.58 13.39 5.44
N TYR A 120 13.66 12.71 6.57
CA TYR A 120 14.01 13.29 7.87
C TYR A 120 15.08 12.48 8.58
N GLU A 121 15.78 13.12 9.52
CA GLU A 121 16.87 12.47 10.24
C GLU A 121 16.29 11.57 11.34
N PRO A 122 16.62 10.26 11.38
CA PRO A 122 16.25 9.39 12.49
C PRO A 122 17.07 9.76 13.72
N VAL A 123 16.40 10.13 14.81
CA VAL A 123 17.04 10.58 16.06
C VAL A 123 17.14 9.45 17.07
N GLY A 124 16.12 8.60 17.13
CA GLY A 124 15.97 7.70 18.26
C GLY A 124 14.70 6.87 18.26
N LYS A 125 14.43 6.28 19.43
CA LYS A 125 13.23 5.52 19.74
C LYS A 125 12.54 6.10 20.96
N LEU A 126 11.21 6.08 20.95
CA LEU A 126 10.35 6.47 22.06
C LEU A 126 10.07 5.24 22.93
N VAL A 127 10.51 5.29 24.18
CA VAL A 127 10.20 4.29 25.21
C VAL A 127 8.70 4.38 25.52
N GLY A 128 7.99 3.26 25.43
CA GLY A 128 6.55 3.18 25.64
C GLY A 128 5.91 2.01 24.91
N ARG A 129 4.87 2.28 24.11
CA ARG A 129 4.07 1.24 23.45
C ARG A 129 4.89 0.34 22.53
N PHE A 130 5.81 0.89 21.75
CA PHE A 130 6.48 0.16 20.67
C PHE A 130 7.89 -0.31 21.03
N TYR A 131 8.60 0.43 21.90
CA TYR A 131 9.93 0.06 22.38
C TYR A 131 10.00 0.07 23.90
N ASP A 132 10.70 -0.90 24.49
CA ASP A 132 10.94 -0.99 25.94
C ASP A 132 12.05 -0.02 26.41
N GLU A 133 12.36 -0.03 27.71
CA GLU A 133 13.41 0.81 28.31
C GLU A 133 14.82 0.56 27.75
N ASN A 134 15.05 -0.56 27.07
CA ASN A 134 16.31 -0.91 26.42
C ASN A 134 16.29 -0.62 24.92
N GLY A 135 15.17 -0.11 24.39
CA GLY A 135 14.98 0.16 22.97
C GLY A 135 14.70 -1.08 22.14
N ALA A 136 14.38 -2.21 22.77
CA ALA A 136 13.99 -3.43 22.10
C ALA A 136 12.50 -3.36 21.69
N PRO A 137 12.11 -3.95 20.54
CA PRO A 137 10.72 -4.03 20.14
C PRO A 137 9.86 -4.75 21.19
N THR A 138 8.76 -4.11 21.57
CA THR A 138 7.71 -4.74 22.37
C THR A 138 6.87 -5.68 21.52
N GLU A 139 6.00 -6.45 22.16
CA GLU A 139 5.05 -7.30 21.45
C GLU A 139 4.09 -6.49 20.56
N ALA A 140 3.62 -5.33 21.05
CA ALA A 140 2.73 -4.47 20.26
C ALA A 140 3.38 -3.98 18.96
N LEU A 141 4.70 -3.73 18.95
CA LEU A 141 5.40 -3.40 17.71
C LEU A 141 5.49 -4.60 16.78
N ARG A 142 5.83 -5.78 17.29
CA ARG A 142 5.93 -7.00 16.48
C ARG A 142 4.59 -7.38 15.84
N GLU A 143 3.50 -7.26 16.58
CA GLU A 143 2.14 -7.52 16.07
C GLU A 143 1.80 -6.57 14.92
N VAL A 144 2.12 -5.27 15.05
CA VAL A 144 1.89 -4.28 13.98
C VAL A 144 2.78 -4.54 12.78
N GLU A 145 4.07 -4.83 12.98
CA GLU A 145 5.00 -5.15 11.89
C GLU A 145 4.56 -6.41 11.13
N ALA A 146 4.13 -7.46 11.85
CA ALA A 146 3.59 -8.67 11.23
C ALA A 146 2.29 -8.40 10.46
N ALA A 147 1.38 -7.59 11.00
CA ALA A 147 0.15 -7.22 10.32
C ALA A 147 0.42 -6.36 9.05
N ILE A 148 1.42 -5.48 9.09
CA ILE A 148 1.88 -4.73 7.91
C ILE A 148 2.46 -5.67 6.86
N GLU A 149 3.31 -6.62 7.26
CA GLU A 149 3.90 -7.60 6.35
C GLU A 149 2.83 -8.46 5.67
N GLU A 150 1.85 -8.93 6.43
CA GLU A 150 0.70 -9.67 5.89
C GLU A 150 -0.12 -8.79 4.91
N ALA A 151 -0.40 -7.54 5.28
CA ALA A 151 -1.13 -6.62 4.42
C ALA A 151 -0.38 -6.33 3.09
N LEU A 152 0.95 -6.16 3.15
CA LEU A 152 1.79 -5.98 1.96
C LEU A 152 1.75 -7.20 1.05
N LYS A 153 1.82 -8.41 1.64
CA LYS A 153 1.71 -9.65 0.88
C LYS A 153 0.35 -9.77 0.18
N LEU A 154 -0.73 -9.52 0.91
CA LEU A 154 -2.09 -9.56 0.34
C LEU A 154 -2.28 -8.51 -0.76
N GLN A 155 -1.70 -7.31 -0.59
CA GLN A 155 -1.71 -6.27 -1.61
C GLN A 155 -0.97 -6.74 -2.87
N ALA A 156 0.24 -7.27 -2.72
CA ALA A 156 1.04 -7.78 -3.84
C ALA A 156 0.35 -8.94 -4.58
N GLU A 157 -0.27 -9.87 -3.85
CA GLU A 157 -1.07 -10.96 -4.44
C GLU A 157 -2.30 -10.42 -5.19
N SER A 158 -2.98 -9.42 -4.63
CA SER A 158 -4.10 -8.75 -5.27
C SER A 158 -3.69 -8.02 -6.55
N GLU A 159 -2.57 -7.30 -6.53
CA GLU A 159 -2.01 -6.60 -7.69
C GLU A 159 -1.60 -7.56 -8.79
N GLN A 160 -0.91 -8.66 -8.45
CA GLN A 160 -0.56 -9.71 -9.40
C GLN A 160 -1.81 -10.34 -10.02
N GLN A 161 -2.82 -10.65 -9.21
CA GLN A 161 -4.08 -11.17 -9.71
C GLN A 161 -4.80 -10.15 -10.60
N GLN A 162 -4.77 -8.86 -10.27
CA GLN A 162 -5.38 -7.81 -11.09
C GLN A 162 -4.65 -7.61 -12.43
N GLN A 163 -3.34 -7.83 -12.48
CA GLN A 163 -2.60 -7.83 -13.75
C GLN A 163 -2.97 -9.03 -14.64
N GLN A 164 -3.14 -10.21 -14.05
CA GLN A 164 -3.57 -11.42 -14.77
C GLN A 164 -5.05 -11.35 -15.17
N PHE A 165 -5.90 -10.93 -14.24
CA PHE A 165 -7.36 -10.95 -14.31
C PHE A 165 -7.96 -9.61 -13.88
N PRO A 166 -7.75 -8.54 -14.67
CA PRO A 166 -8.30 -7.24 -14.34
C PRO A 166 -9.83 -7.27 -14.32
N PRO A 167 -10.49 -6.54 -13.41
CA PRO A 167 -11.94 -6.43 -13.40
C PRO A 167 -12.53 -6.03 -14.76
N CYS A 168 -13.68 -6.61 -15.12
CA CYS A 168 -14.44 -6.16 -16.28
C CYS A 168 -14.94 -4.72 -16.08
N ASN A 169 -15.14 -4.02 -17.19
CA ASN A 169 -16.03 -2.87 -17.18
C ASN A 169 -17.47 -3.37 -17.09
N SER A 170 -18.34 -2.65 -16.39
CA SER A 170 -19.74 -3.04 -16.20
C SER A 170 -20.69 -1.86 -16.22
N GLU A 171 -21.86 -2.07 -16.81
CA GLU A 171 -23.00 -1.17 -16.75
C GLU A 171 -24.24 -1.97 -16.37
N TRP A 172 -25.16 -1.34 -15.62
CA TRP A 172 -26.45 -1.95 -15.30
C TRP A 172 -27.58 -1.02 -15.73
N SER A 173 -28.67 -1.63 -16.22
CA SER A 173 -29.94 -0.92 -16.43
C SER A 173 -31.10 -1.85 -16.12
N SER A 174 -32.21 -1.30 -15.63
CA SER A 174 -33.42 -2.07 -15.34
C SER A 174 -34.00 -2.78 -16.57
N ALA A 175 -33.89 -2.16 -17.75
CA ALA A 175 -34.44 -2.68 -19.00
C ALA A 175 -33.60 -3.78 -19.66
N LYS A 176 -32.27 -3.80 -19.45
CA LYS A 176 -31.34 -4.70 -20.16
C LYS A 176 -30.53 -5.62 -19.23
N GLY A 177 -30.64 -5.45 -17.92
CA GLY A 177 -29.82 -6.13 -16.94
C GLY A 177 -28.38 -5.61 -16.89
N THR A 178 -27.44 -6.49 -16.55
CA THR A 178 -26.01 -6.16 -16.40
C THR A 178 -25.24 -6.49 -17.67
N ARG A 179 -24.53 -5.50 -18.23
CA ARG A 179 -23.58 -5.71 -19.31
C ARG A 179 -22.15 -5.59 -18.79
N PHE A 180 -21.34 -6.61 -19.06
CA PHE A 180 -19.90 -6.61 -18.82
C PHE A 180 -19.16 -6.56 -20.14
N TRP A 181 -18.02 -5.86 -20.20
CA TRP A 181 -17.14 -5.91 -21.35
C TRP A 181 -15.67 -5.73 -20.97
N CYS A 182 -14.83 -6.20 -21.88
CA CYS A 182 -13.39 -6.09 -21.79
C CYS A 182 -12.85 -5.20 -22.91
N SER A 183 -11.89 -4.37 -22.56
CA SER A 183 -11.21 -3.46 -23.49
C SER A 183 -9.71 -3.46 -23.17
N ARG A 184 -8.91 -2.69 -23.90
CA ARG A 184 -7.49 -2.51 -23.60
C ARG A 184 -7.22 -1.77 -22.29
N GLU A 185 -8.28 -1.28 -21.64
CA GLU A 185 -8.24 -0.62 -20.34
C GLU A 185 -9.48 -1.03 -19.55
N SER A 186 -9.33 -2.02 -18.67
CA SER A 186 -10.40 -2.47 -17.77
C SER A 186 -9.82 -2.66 -16.39
N GLY A 187 -10.57 -2.31 -15.35
CA GLY A 187 -10.13 -2.42 -13.96
C GLY A 187 -8.86 -1.60 -13.66
N GLY A 188 -8.66 -0.48 -14.35
CA GLY A 188 -7.47 0.38 -14.18
C GLY A 188 -6.16 -0.19 -14.74
N VAL A 189 -6.20 -1.31 -15.48
CA VAL A 189 -5.01 -1.95 -16.04
C VAL A 189 -4.95 -1.73 -17.56
N PRO A 190 -4.04 -0.87 -18.07
CA PRO A 190 -3.80 -0.72 -19.50
C PRO A 190 -2.99 -1.90 -20.06
N ARG A 191 -3.38 -2.42 -21.23
CA ARG A 191 -2.80 -3.64 -21.82
C ARG A 191 -2.98 -3.70 -23.34
N ALA A 192 -2.22 -4.58 -24.00
CA ALA A 192 -2.23 -4.72 -25.46
C ALA A 192 -3.44 -5.51 -26.02
N TRP A 193 -4.19 -6.19 -25.16
CA TRP A 193 -5.32 -7.06 -25.53
C TRP A 193 -6.60 -6.65 -24.80
N ALA A 194 -7.77 -6.82 -25.42
CA ALA A 194 -9.05 -6.54 -24.77
C ALA A 194 -9.46 -7.68 -23.84
N GLY A 195 -9.59 -8.87 -24.43
CA GLY A 195 -9.91 -10.13 -23.73
C GLY A 195 -11.41 -10.39 -23.70
N VAL A 196 -11.80 -11.41 -22.94
CA VAL A 196 -13.20 -11.83 -22.82
C VAL A 196 -13.65 -11.86 -21.36
N PRO A 197 -14.91 -11.49 -21.05
CA PRO A 197 -15.45 -11.57 -19.70
C PRO A 197 -15.54 -13.01 -19.19
N ARG A 198 -15.08 -13.25 -17.96
CA ARG A 198 -15.23 -14.52 -17.22
C ARG A 198 -15.58 -14.27 -15.77
N ARG A 199 -16.21 -15.26 -15.14
CA ARG A 199 -16.42 -15.32 -13.70
C ARG A 199 -15.19 -15.95 -13.07
N LEU A 200 -14.53 -15.27 -12.14
CA LEU A 200 -13.40 -15.81 -11.39
C LEU A 200 -13.89 -16.40 -10.07
N HIS A 201 -13.74 -17.72 -9.88
CA HIS A 201 -14.02 -18.38 -8.62
C HIS A 201 -12.85 -18.19 -7.65
N ARG A 202 -13.13 -17.64 -6.46
CA ARG A 202 -12.16 -17.57 -5.37
C ARG A 202 -12.67 -18.40 -4.19
N PRO A 203 -11.91 -19.42 -3.73
CA PRO A 203 -12.28 -20.20 -2.56
C PRO A 203 -12.58 -19.28 -1.36
N GLY A 204 -13.67 -19.55 -0.64
CA GLY A 204 -14.07 -18.77 0.54
C GLY A 204 -14.71 -17.41 0.26
N SER A 205 -14.82 -16.97 -1.01
CA SER A 205 -15.54 -15.73 -1.37
C SER A 205 -17.02 -15.99 -1.66
N GLN A 206 -17.89 -15.07 -1.24
CA GLN A 206 -19.35 -15.13 -1.48
C GLN A 206 -19.76 -14.75 -2.91
N GLY A 207 -18.81 -14.43 -3.80
CA GLY A 207 -19.11 -13.93 -5.14
C GLY A 207 -18.06 -14.33 -6.18
N THR A 208 -18.49 -14.45 -7.43
CA THR A 208 -17.61 -14.72 -8.58
C THR A 208 -17.49 -13.45 -9.43
N PRO A 209 -16.53 -12.56 -9.15
CA PRO A 209 -16.41 -11.29 -9.88
C PRO A 209 -16.14 -11.52 -11.37
N CYS A 210 -16.57 -10.55 -12.19
CA CYS A 210 -16.22 -10.50 -13.60
C CYS A 210 -14.76 -10.05 -13.76
N VAL A 211 -13.98 -10.83 -14.49
CA VAL A 211 -12.60 -10.49 -14.90
C VAL A 211 -12.43 -10.60 -16.40
N CYS A 212 -11.52 -9.79 -16.94
CA CYS A 212 -11.10 -9.86 -18.32
C CYS A 212 -9.96 -10.85 -18.48
N VAL A 213 -10.14 -11.79 -19.41
CA VAL A 213 -9.22 -12.91 -19.61
C VAL A 213 -8.63 -12.83 -21.00
N ARG A 214 -7.31 -12.95 -21.08
CA ARG A 214 -6.60 -13.03 -22.35
C ARG A 214 -7.06 -14.27 -23.10
N SER A 215 -7.54 -14.11 -24.33
CA SER A 215 -8.12 -15.20 -25.13
C SER A 215 -7.20 -15.76 -26.21
N SER A 216 -6.00 -15.22 -26.35
CA SER A 216 -4.98 -15.62 -27.33
C SER A 216 -3.56 -15.41 -26.81
N GLY A 217 -2.59 -16.10 -27.41
CA GLY A 217 -1.19 -16.09 -27.02
C GLY A 217 -0.85 -17.05 -25.87
N PRO A 218 0.36 -16.94 -25.33
CA PRO A 218 0.81 -17.71 -24.18
C PRO A 218 0.02 -17.34 -22.90
N PRO A 219 -0.18 -18.30 -21.98
CA PRO A 219 -0.69 -18.03 -20.64
C PRO A 219 0.18 -17.03 -19.86
N TRP A 220 -0.45 -16.34 -18.93
CA TRP A 220 0.21 -15.48 -17.95
C TRP A 220 1.28 -16.25 -17.16
N GLY A 221 2.41 -15.60 -16.90
CA GLY A 221 3.57 -16.21 -16.25
C GLY A 221 4.41 -17.12 -17.15
N GLN A 222 4.00 -17.40 -18.39
CA GLN A 222 4.77 -18.18 -19.37
C GLN A 222 4.90 -17.51 -20.75
N PRO A 223 5.28 -16.22 -20.84
CA PRO A 223 5.21 -15.45 -22.08
C PRO A 223 6.13 -15.95 -23.21
N GLY A 224 7.16 -16.75 -22.90
CA GLY A 224 8.09 -17.33 -23.88
C GLY A 224 7.86 -18.80 -24.20
N SER A 225 6.80 -19.42 -23.67
CA SER A 225 6.51 -20.83 -23.97
C SER A 225 6.09 -20.96 -25.44
N SER A 226 6.76 -21.81 -26.20
CA SER A 226 6.31 -22.20 -27.55
C SER A 226 5.28 -23.33 -27.52
N GLN A 227 5.06 -23.95 -26.35
CA GLN A 227 4.12 -25.04 -26.12
C GLN A 227 2.87 -24.51 -25.44
N HIS A 228 1.98 -23.88 -26.21
CA HIS A 228 0.68 -23.43 -25.73
C HIS A 228 -0.41 -23.59 -26.79
N ARG A 229 -1.67 -23.61 -26.35
CA ARG A 229 -2.84 -23.77 -27.23
C ARG A 229 -3.30 -22.46 -27.88
N ASP A 230 -2.55 -21.36 -27.69
CA ASP A 230 -2.90 -20.01 -28.17
C ASP A 230 -4.26 -19.54 -27.62
N ARG A 231 -4.50 -19.81 -26.34
CA ARG A 231 -5.76 -19.54 -25.64
C ARG A 231 -5.59 -18.55 -24.49
N GLY A 232 -4.42 -17.92 -24.38
CA GLY A 232 -4.08 -17.04 -23.27
C GLY A 232 -4.34 -17.74 -21.93
N ASP A 233 -5.19 -17.13 -21.12
CA ASP A 233 -5.52 -17.58 -19.75
C ASP A 233 -6.86 -18.32 -19.65
N LEU A 234 -7.51 -18.63 -20.79
CA LEU A 234 -8.85 -19.23 -20.81
C LEU A 234 -8.94 -20.62 -20.17
N ASP A 235 -7.81 -21.30 -20.00
CA ASP A 235 -7.73 -22.65 -19.45
C ASP A 235 -7.43 -22.65 -17.94
N ASP A 236 -7.44 -21.48 -17.26
CA ASP A 236 -7.34 -21.40 -15.81
C ASP A 236 -8.58 -22.05 -15.14
N PRO A 237 -8.40 -23.04 -14.25
CA PRO A 237 -9.50 -23.82 -13.69
C PRO A 237 -10.43 -23.02 -12.78
N ARG A 238 -10.03 -21.82 -12.37
CA ARG A 238 -10.85 -20.91 -11.55
C ARG A 238 -11.85 -20.12 -12.40
N LEU A 239 -11.72 -20.12 -13.72
CA LEU A 239 -12.56 -19.34 -14.60
C LEU A 239 -13.81 -20.12 -15.03
N GLN A 240 -14.94 -19.41 -15.04
CA GLN A 240 -16.21 -19.91 -15.55
C GLN A 240 -16.75 -18.97 -16.62
N GLN A 241 -17.36 -19.55 -17.64
CA GLN A 241 -18.05 -18.80 -18.69
C GLN A 241 -19.40 -18.28 -18.16
N TYR A 242 -19.86 -17.18 -18.72
CA TYR A 242 -21.24 -16.74 -18.52
C TYR A 242 -22.18 -17.55 -19.40
N GLU A 243 -23.24 -18.08 -18.81
CA GLU A 243 -24.30 -18.75 -19.57
C GLU A 243 -24.98 -17.76 -20.52
N GLY A 244 -25.31 -18.21 -21.73
CA GLY A 244 -25.93 -17.36 -22.76
C GLY A 244 -24.99 -16.41 -23.50
N CYS A 245 -23.71 -16.32 -23.10
CA CYS A 245 -22.73 -15.47 -23.78
C CYS A 245 -21.75 -16.30 -24.63
N HIS A 246 -21.43 -15.81 -25.83
CA HIS A 246 -20.51 -16.52 -26.72
C HIS A 246 -19.11 -16.61 -26.08
N PRO A 247 -18.43 -17.78 -26.13
CA PRO A 247 -17.16 -17.99 -25.43
C PRO A 247 -16.06 -16.99 -25.83
N ARG A 248 -16.11 -16.43 -27.03
CA ARG A 248 -15.12 -15.45 -27.52
C ARG A 248 -15.63 -14.01 -27.59
N ALA A 249 -16.82 -13.71 -27.06
CA ALA A 249 -17.32 -12.34 -27.08
C ALA A 249 -16.56 -11.45 -26.09
N GLU A 250 -16.20 -10.24 -26.52
CA GLU A 250 -15.57 -9.23 -25.68
C GLU A 250 -16.58 -8.55 -24.72
N GLN A 251 -17.88 -8.83 -24.89
CA GLN A 251 -18.96 -8.36 -24.05
C GLN A 251 -19.97 -9.46 -23.75
N CYS A 252 -20.65 -9.35 -22.61
CA CYS A 252 -21.70 -10.25 -22.18
C CYS A 252 -22.82 -9.45 -21.52
N VAL A 253 -24.07 -9.78 -21.83
CA VAL A 253 -25.26 -9.13 -21.25
C VAL A 253 -26.07 -10.20 -20.52
N LEU A 254 -26.25 -9.99 -19.22
CA LEU A 254 -27.08 -10.84 -18.37
C LEU A 254 -28.39 -10.10 -18.12
N PRO A 255 -29.53 -10.60 -18.65
CA PRO A 255 -30.83 -9.97 -18.43
C PRO A 255 -31.22 -10.03 -16.95
N THR A 256 -32.10 -9.10 -16.56
CA THR A 256 -32.69 -9.01 -15.21
C THR A 256 -33.68 -10.13 -14.95
#